data_AF-X1NG11-F1
#
_entry.id   AF-X1NG11-F1
#
_cell.length_a   1.000
_cell.length_b   1.000
_cell.length_c   1.000
_cell.angle_alpha   90.00
_cell.angle_beta   90.00
_cell.angle_gamma   90.00
#
_symmetry.space_group_name_H-M   'P 1'
#
loop_
_entity.id
_entity.type
_entity.pdbx_description
1 polymer ?
#
loop_
_entity_poly.entity_id
_entity_poly.type
_entity_poly.pdbx_seq_one_letter_code
_entity_poly.pdbx_strand_id
1 'polypeptide(L)'
;MKRVKRLDLETDKLSLNMESEVKSQTLQIPAKLYRIGELVSYTPFSRQTIHNYTIMGLICEVQWTEGGHRLYDESVFERLSKIIELKKTKTLWEIRQILNKEEAASKAESYCSRTENNLKTTSW
;
A
#
# COMPACT_ATOMS: atom_id res chain seq x y z
N MET A 1 20.96 47.40 -56.62
CA MET A 1 21.29 46.09 -57.25
C MET A 1 22.52 45.55 -56.51
N LYS A 2 22.60 44.40 -55.86
CA LYS A 2 21.91 43.10 -55.98
C LYS A 2 21.74 42.47 -54.59
N ARG A 3 20.66 41.71 -54.47
CA ARG A 3 20.26 40.84 -53.37
C ARG A 3 20.89 39.46 -53.59
N VAL A 4 21.63 38.93 -52.63
CA VAL A 4 21.93 37.49 -52.51
C VAL A 4 22.32 37.22 -51.05
N LYS A 5 21.39 36.69 -50.24
CA LYS A 5 21.21 35.26 -49.88
C LYS A 5 22.39 34.78 -49.00
N ARG A 6 22.18 34.59 -47.70
CA ARG A 6 21.56 33.41 -47.05
C ARG A 6 22.68 32.74 -46.25
N LEU A 7 22.33 32.15 -45.09
CA LEU A 7 23.21 31.49 -44.09
C LEU A 7 23.66 32.54 -43.06
N ASP A 8 23.29 32.47 -41.78
CA ASP A 8 23.35 31.31 -40.91
C ASP A 8 22.11 31.25 -39.98
N LEU A 9 21.18 30.34 -40.29
CA LEU A 9 20.08 29.91 -39.40
C LEU A 9 20.53 28.65 -38.62
N GLU A 10 21.81 28.61 -38.25
CA GLU A 10 22.48 27.39 -37.80
C GLU A 10 23.18 27.55 -36.44
N THR A 11 22.83 28.60 -35.68
CA THR A 11 23.36 28.80 -34.32
C THR A 11 22.35 28.53 -33.22
N ASP A 12 21.07 28.28 -33.52
CA ASP A 12 20.05 27.93 -32.52
C ASP A 12 19.86 26.42 -32.31
N LYS A 13 20.54 25.57 -33.09
CA LYS A 13 20.41 24.11 -32.95
C LYS A 13 21.40 23.46 -31.99
N LEU A 14 22.32 24.23 -31.39
CA LEU A 14 23.34 23.70 -30.47
C LEU A 14 23.02 23.94 -28.99
N SER A 15 21.94 24.65 -28.66
CA SER A 15 21.49 24.86 -27.27
C SER A 15 20.58 23.75 -26.72
N LEU A 16 20.21 22.76 -27.55
CA LEU A 16 19.14 21.80 -27.24
C LEU A 16 19.62 20.44 -26.70
N ASN A 17 20.88 20.30 -26.30
CA ASN A 17 21.42 19.05 -25.75
C ASN A 17 22.11 19.21 -24.38
N MET A 18 21.77 20.26 -23.61
CA MET A 18 22.20 20.42 -22.20
C MET A 18 21.06 20.20 -21.19
N GLU A 19 19.96 19.57 -21.63
CA GLU A 19 18.99 18.91 -20.73
C GLU A 19 19.42 17.46 -20.51
N SER A 20 20.70 17.24 -20.19
CA SER A 20 21.21 15.92 -19.85
C SER A 20 20.57 15.47 -18.54
N GLU A 21 19.45 14.77 -18.67
CA GLU A 21 18.92 13.70 -17.82
C GLU A 21 19.62 13.58 -16.46
N VAL A 22 19.35 14.52 -15.55
CA VAL A 22 19.41 14.18 -14.13
C VAL A 22 18.16 13.36 -13.88
N LYS A 23 18.20 12.07 -14.28
CA LYS A 23 17.26 11.07 -13.77
C LYS A 23 17.45 11.08 -12.27
N SER A 24 16.60 11.81 -11.57
CA SER A 24 16.52 11.82 -10.13
C SER A 24 16.30 10.39 -9.68
N GLN A 25 17.39 9.73 -9.28
CA GLN A 25 17.40 8.39 -8.70
C GLN A 25 16.78 8.50 -7.31
N THR A 26 15.45 8.62 -7.25
CA THR A 26 14.72 8.61 -5.99
C THR A 26 14.61 7.17 -5.52
N LEU A 27 15.38 6.81 -4.48
CA LEU A 27 15.21 5.54 -3.77
C LEU A 27 13.88 5.56 -3.01
N GLN A 28 13.03 4.56 -3.23
CA GLN A 28 11.79 4.39 -2.48
C GLN A 28 12.05 3.55 -1.24
N ILE A 29 11.65 4.04 -0.06
CA ILE A 29 11.78 3.29 1.19
C ILE A 29 10.66 2.25 1.22
N PRO A 30 10.98 0.93 1.34
CA PRO A 30 9.94 -0.09 1.40
C PRO A 30 9.13 0.04 2.69
N ALA A 31 7.85 -0.32 2.62
CA ALA A 31 6.98 -0.36 3.80
C ALA A 31 7.51 -1.36 4.84
N LYS A 32 7.42 -1.01 6.13
CA LYS A 32 7.93 -1.85 7.20
C LYS A 32 7.04 -3.07 7.41
N LEU A 33 7.66 -4.23 7.53
CA LEU A 33 7.02 -5.47 7.93
C LEU A 33 7.48 -5.89 9.33
N TYR A 34 6.54 -6.42 10.10
CA TYR A 34 6.72 -6.78 11.50
C TYR A 34 6.64 -8.28 11.68
N ARG A 35 7.59 -8.85 12.41
CA ARG A 35 7.48 -10.24 12.91
C ARG A 35 6.59 -10.30 14.14
N ILE A 36 6.09 -11.50 14.47
CA ILE A 36 5.30 -11.72 15.70
C ILE A 36 6.03 -11.20 16.95
N GLY A 37 7.35 -11.39 17.02
CA GLY A 37 8.14 -10.89 18.15
C GLY A 37 8.04 -9.38 18.34
N GLU A 38 8.01 -8.62 17.24
CA GLU A 38 7.86 -7.17 17.27
C GLU A 38 6.43 -6.77 17.62
N LEU A 39 5.41 -7.47 17.08
CA LEU A 39 4.01 -7.20 17.45
C LEU A 39 3.78 -7.34 18.96
N VAL A 40 4.39 -8.34 19.59
CA VAL A 40 4.31 -8.56 21.05
C VAL A 40 4.95 -7.41 21.82
N SER A 41 5.99 -6.76 21.30
CA SER A 41 6.63 -5.62 21.94
C SER A 41 5.77 -4.35 21.92
N TYR A 42 4.85 -4.23 20.96
CA TYR A 42 4.03 -3.03 20.76
C TYR A 42 2.56 -3.23 21.16
N THR A 43 2.17 -4.43 21.61
CA THR A 43 0.77 -4.75 21.92
C THR A 43 0.66 -5.49 23.24
N PRO A 44 -0.51 -5.45 23.92
CA PRO A 44 -0.70 -6.19 25.17
C PRO A 44 -0.88 -7.71 24.95
N PHE A 45 -0.67 -8.21 23.74
CA PHE A 45 -0.91 -9.60 23.39
C PHE A 45 0.35 -10.45 23.51
N SER A 46 0.19 -11.65 24.07
CA SER A 46 1.26 -12.64 24.08
C SER A 46 1.56 -13.16 22.66
N ARG A 47 2.75 -13.74 22.48
CA ARG A 47 3.11 -14.44 21.24
C ARG A 47 2.09 -15.51 20.85
N GLN A 48 1.60 -16.27 21.84
CA GLN A 48 0.58 -17.29 21.62
C GLN A 48 -0.74 -16.68 21.17
N THR A 49 -1.14 -15.54 21.74
CA THR A 49 -2.37 -14.85 21.36
C THR A 49 -2.32 -14.35 19.92
N ILE A 50 -1.21 -13.70 19.52
CA ILE A 50 -1.00 -13.26 18.14
C ILE A 50 -1.05 -14.47 17.20
N HIS A 51 -0.34 -15.55 17.52
CA HIS A 51 -0.38 -16.78 16.72
C HIS A 51 -1.81 -17.33 16.58
N ASN A 52 -2.56 -17.42 17.69
CA ASN A 52 -3.94 -17.91 17.67
C ASN A 52 -4.82 -17.02 16.78
N TYR A 53 -4.67 -15.70 16.88
CA TYR A 53 -5.44 -14.77 16.03
C TYR A 53 -5.12 -14.95 14.55
N THR A 54 -3.86 -15.24 14.21
CA THR A 54 -3.50 -15.58 12.84
C THR A 54 -4.15 -16.87 12.37
N ILE A 55 -4.05 -17.96 13.15
CA ILE A 55 -4.65 -19.25 12.80
C ILE A 55 -6.17 -19.15 12.68
N MET A 56 -6.81 -18.29 13.47
CA MET A 56 -8.26 -18.03 13.41
C MET A 56 -8.67 -17.09 12.26
N GLY A 57 -7.71 -16.49 11.55
CA GLY A 57 -7.95 -15.47 10.52
C GLY A 57 -8.49 -14.15 11.08
N LEU A 58 -8.27 -13.89 12.37
CA LEU A 58 -8.58 -12.59 12.99
C LEU A 58 -7.54 -11.53 12.64
N ILE A 59 -6.34 -11.93 12.28
CA ILE A 59 -5.30 -11.12 11.64
C ILE A 59 -4.66 -11.98 10.55
N CYS A 60 -4.07 -11.37 9.54
CA CYS A 60 -3.48 -12.10 8.43
C CYS A 60 -2.04 -11.62 8.22
N GLU A 61 -1.11 -12.56 8.03
CA GLU A 61 0.20 -12.22 7.49
C GLU A 61 0.07 -11.78 6.03
N VAL A 62 0.93 -10.85 5.62
CA VAL A 62 1.05 -10.43 4.22
C VAL A 62 2.13 -11.21 3.50
N GLN A 63 3.14 -11.69 4.24
CA GLN A 63 4.32 -12.36 3.70
C GLN A 63 4.93 -13.33 4.71
N TRP A 64 5.88 -14.13 4.22
CA TRP A 64 6.70 -15.03 5.01
C TRP A 64 8.18 -14.74 4.74
N THR A 65 9.02 -14.79 5.77
CA THR A 65 10.47 -14.82 5.60
C THR A 65 10.92 -16.16 5.02
N GLU A 66 12.10 -16.23 4.41
CA GLU A 66 12.72 -17.50 3.99
C GLU A 66 12.81 -18.54 5.12
N GLY A 67 13.03 -18.10 6.36
CA GLY A 67 13.06 -18.95 7.56
C GLY A 67 11.68 -19.36 8.12
N GLY A 68 10.59 -19.13 7.40
CA GLY A 68 9.24 -19.57 7.79
C GLY A 68 8.55 -18.72 8.88
N HIS A 69 9.02 -17.50 9.13
CA HIS A 69 8.35 -16.56 10.03
C HIS A 69 7.33 -15.71 9.29
N ARG A 70 6.17 -15.49 9.93
CA ARG A 70 5.12 -14.60 9.42
C ARG A 70 5.48 -13.13 9.55
N LEU A 71 5.12 -12.36 8.52
CA LEU A 71 5.31 -10.92 8.43
C LEU A 71 3.96 -10.22 8.26
N TYR A 72 3.77 -9.15 9.02
CA TYR A 72 2.56 -8.33 9.02
C TYR A 72 2.92 -6.90 8.62
N ASP A 73 2.03 -6.23 7.89
CA ASP A 73 2.16 -4.80 7.63
C ASP A 73 1.60 -3.97 8.80
N GLU A 74 1.62 -2.66 8.67
CA GLU A 74 1.13 -1.73 9.70
C GLU A 74 -0.37 -1.86 9.98
N SER A 75 -1.17 -2.34 9.01
CA SER A 75 -2.63 -2.49 9.15
C SER A 75 -3.03 -3.44 10.29
N VAL A 76 -2.13 -4.36 10.66
CA VAL A 76 -2.37 -5.30 11.75
C VAL A 76 -2.59 -4.59 13.09
N PHE A 77 -1.98 -3.43 13.32
CA PHE A 77 -2.11 -2.70 14.59
C PHE A 77 -3.50 -2.08 14.76
N GLU A 78 -4.06 -1.54 13.67
CA GLU A 78 -5.44 -1.05 13.66
C GLU A 78 -6.41 -2.20 13.96
N ARG A 79 -6.19 -3.34 13.30
CA ARG A 79 -6.99 -4.54 13.50
C ARG A 79 -6.90 -5.09 14.92
N LEU A 80 -5.70 -5.14 15.50
CA LEU A 80 -5.47 -5.57 16.88
C LEU A 80 -6.12 -4.61 17.88
N SER A 81 -6.04 -3.29 17.64
CA SER A 81 -6.72 -2.27 18.46
C SER A 81 -8.23 -2.48 18.46
N LYS A 82 -8.81 -2.79 17.30
CA LYS A 82 -10.24 -3.10 17.19
C LYS A 82 -10.62 -4.38 17.92
N ILE A 83 -9.79 -5.41 17.86
CA ILE A 83 -10.00 -6.65 18.63
C ILE A 83 -9.99 -6.35 20.13
N ILE A 84 -9.11 -5.47 20.63
CA ILE A 84 -9.10 -5.08 22.05
C ILE A 84 -10.45 -4.49 22.46
N GLU A 85 -10.99 -3.57 21.66
CA GLU A 85 -12.27 -2.92 21.96
C GLU A 85 -13.45 -3.90 21.88
N LEU A 86 -13.53 -4.70 20.82
CA LEU A 86 -14.64 -5.64 20.65
C LEU A 86 -14.64 -6.75 21.70
N LYS A 87 -13.47 -7.21 22.16
CA LYS A 87 -13.36 -8.23 23.21
C LYS A 87 -14.01 -7.83 24.53
N LYS A 88 -14.27 -6.54 24.77
CA LYS A 88 -14.98 -6.08 25.97
C LYS A 88 -16.44 -6.56 25.99
N THR A 89 -17.03 -6.83 24.82
CA THR A 89 -18.47 -7.13 24.69
C THR A 89 -18.79 -8.31 23.78
N LYS A 90 -17.81 -8.85 23.03
CA LYS A 90 -18.01 -9.85 21.98
C LYS A 90 -17.10 -11.07 22.17
N THR A 91 -17.59 -12.21 21.73
CA THR A 91 -16.81 -13.44 21.59
C THR A 91 -15.88 -13.37 20.36
N LEU A 92 -14.80 -14.17 20.34
CA LEU A 92 -13.86 -14.19 19.21
C LEU A 92 -14.54 -14.57 17.88
N TRP A 93 -15.58 -15.42 17.93
CA TRP A 93 -16.35 -15.78 16.74
C TRP A 93 -17.13 -14.58 16.20
N GLU A 94 -17.84 -13.84 17.05
CA GLU A 94 -18.55 -12.62 16.65
C GLU A 94 -17.60 -11.55 16.13
N ILE A 95 -16.45 -11.37 16.78
CA ILE A 95 -15.41 -10.44 16.33
C ILE A 95 -14.99 -10.77 14.90
N ARG A 96 -14.75 -12.05 14.60
CA ARG A 96 -14.41 -12.48 13.24
C ARG A 96 -15.50 -12.12 12.23
N GLN A 97 -16.77 -12.32 12.58
CA GLN A 97 -17.88 -11.95 11.69
C GLN A 97 -17.94 -10.44 11.43
N ILE A 98 -17.76 -9.64 12.48
CA ILE A 98 -17.75 -8.17 12.38
C ILE A 98 -16.61 -7.71 11.45
N LEU A 99 -15.38 -8.16 11.71
CA LEU A 99 -14.21 -7.76 10.91
C LEU A 99 -14.33 -8.19 9.45
N ASN A 100 -14.84 -9.40 9.17
CA ASN A 100 -15.03 -9.88 7.81
C ASN A 100 -16.10 -9.07 7.05
N LYS A 101 -17.18 -8.68 7.74
CA LYS A 101 -18.24 -7.86 7.15
C LYS A 101 -17.71 -6.48 6.75
N GLU A 102 -16.87 -5.89 7.59
CA GLU A 102 -16.24 -4.60 7.33
C GLU A 102 -15.28 -4.67 6.13
N GLU A 103 -14.42 -5.69 6.07
CA GLU A 103 -13.56 -5.91 4.90
C GLU A 103 -14.33 -6.08 3.60
N ALA A 104 -15.46 -6.80 3.65
CA ALA A 104 -16.32 -6.99 2.49
C ALA A 104 -16.95 -5.66 2.04
N ALA A 105 -17.38 -4.81 2.99
CA ALA A 105 -17.91 -3.49 2.70
C ALA A 105 -16.83 -2.57 2.08
N SER A 106 -15.62 -2.51 2.65
CA SER A 106 -14.52 -1.71 2.12
C SER A 106 -14.09 -2.15 0.72
N LYS A 107 -14.12 -3.46 0.44
CA LYS A 107 -13.88 -3.97 -0.92
C LYS A 107 -14.97 -3.51 -1.89
N ALA A 108 -16.24 -3.65 -1.52
CA ALA A 108 -17.37 -3.23 -2.38
C ALA A 108 -17.30 -1.75 -2.75
N GLU A 109 -16.97 -0.87 -1.80
CA GLU A 109 -16.79 0.57 -2.04
C GLU A 109 -15.63 0.88 -3.00
N SER A 110 -14.53 0.12 -2.89
CA SER A 110 -13.38 0.24 -3.79
C SER A 110 -13.70 -0.15 -5.23
N TYR A 111 -14.62 -1.10 -5.45
CA TYR A 111 -15.04 -1.49 -6.80
C TYR A 111 -15.94 -0.44 -7.48
N CYS A 112 -16.87 0.18 -6.73
CA CYS A 112 -17.82 1.13 -7.32
C CYS A 112 -17.14 2.44 -7.79
N SER A 113 -16.23 2.98 -6.97
CA SER A 113 -15.46 4.19 -7.30
C SER A 113 -14.53 4.01 -8.51
N ARG A 114 -14.07 2.78 -8.77
CA ARG A 114 -13.24 2.46 -9.93
C ARG A 114 -14.07 2.31 -11.22
N THR A 115 -15.31 1.86 -11.12
CA THR A 115 -16.23 1.79 -12.28
C THR A 115 -16.74 3.16 -12.69
N GLU A 116 -17.01 4.07 -11.75
CA GLU A 116 -17.44 5.45 -12.05
C GLU A 116 -16.37 6.27 -12.79
N ASN A 117 -15.09 6.08 -12.46
CA ASN A 117 -13.99 6.76 -13.16
C ASN A 117 -13.71 6.21 -14.57
N ASN A 118 -14.10 4.97 -14.86
CA ASN A 118 -13.85 4.34 -16.18
C ASN A 118 -14.99 4.59 -17.19
N LEU A 119 -16.19 4.95 -16.71
CA LEU A 119 -17.33 5.35 -17.56
C LEU A 119 -17.24 6.80 -18.07
N LYS A 120 -16.34 7.64 -17.53
CA LYS A 120 -16.14 9.03 -17.98
C LYS A 120 -15.12 9.20 -19.11
N THR A 121 -14.40 8.14 -19.49
CA THR A 121 -13.31 8.17 -20.49
C THR A 121 -13.67 7.56 -21.85
N THR A 122 -14.92 7.11 -22.01
CA THR A 122 -15.44 6.56 -23.28
C THR A 122 -16.62 7.37 -23.77
N SER A 123 -16.37 8.65 -24.08
CA SER A 123 -17.25 9.43 -24.96
C SER A 123 -16.39 9.89 -26.14
N TRP A 124 -16.57 9.24 -27.28
CA TRP A 124 -16.10 9.72 -28.58
C TRP A 124 -17.04 10.80 -29.11
#